data_AF-A0A920I4T0-F1
#
_entry.id   AF-A0A920I4T0-F1
#
_cell.length_a   1.000
_cell.length_b   1.000
_cell.length_c   1.000
_cell.angle_alpha   90.00
_cell.angle_beta   90.00
_cell.angle_gamma   90.00
#
_symmetry.space_group_name_H-M   'P 1'
#
loop_
_entity.id
_entity.type
_entity.pdbx_description
1 polymer ?
#
loop_
_entity_poly.entity_id
_entity_poly.type
_entity_poly.pdbx_seq_one_letter_code
_entity_poly.pdbx_strand_id
1 'polypeptide(L)'
;MGASHWILTARFNDAAGLAERSPVTYRGILVGSVRSIEVTPEAVVAELEINKADLRLPLPVTATVGAGSLLGGSAQVALVSRGVSTAPGRTPPPWG
;
A
#
# COMPACT_ATOMS: atom_id res chain seq x y z
N MET A 1 0.18 9.90 25.63
CA MET A 1 -0.78 9.84 24.51
C MET A 1 -0.15 8.96 23.46
N GLY A 2 -0.65 7.74 23.28
CA GLY A 2 0.02 6.72 22.46
C GLY A 2 -0.09 7.05 20.98
N ALA A 3 1.03 7.24 20.31
CA ALA A 3 1.06 7.15 18.86
C ALA A 3 0.68 5.72 18.50
N SER A 4 -0.45 5.56 17.82
CA SER A 4 -0.83 4.26 17.27
C SER A 4 0.10 3.97 16.10
N HIS A 5 1.18 3.25 16.38
CA HIS A 5 2.04 2.64 15.37
C HIS A 5 1.43 1.29 15.00
N TRP A 6 1.22 1.07 13.71
CA TRP A 6 0.70 -0.19 13.23
C TRP A 6 1.56 -0.70 12.09
N ILE A 7 1.68 -2.03 12.08
CA ILE A 7 2.54 -2.77 11.16
C ILE A 7 1.67 -3.46 10.13
N LEU A 8 2.04 -3.27 8.86
CA LEU A 8 1.44 -3.98 7.74
C LEU A 8 2.51 -4.87 7.10
N THR A 9 2.15 -6.09 6.77
CA THR A 9 3.00 -6.97 5.97
C THR A 9 2.50 -6.93 4.52
N ALA A 10 3.37 -6.54 3.60
CA ALA A 10 3.10 -6.58 2.17
C ALA A 10 3.97 -7.65 1.50
N ARG A 11 3.39 -8.38 0.54
CA ARG A 11 4.09 -9.38 -0.27
C ARG A 11 4.08 -8.92 -1.72
N PHE A 12 5.26 -8.88 -2.32
CA PHE A 12 5.45 -8.47 -3.70
C PHE A 12 6.16 -9.58 -4.47
N ASN A 13 5.80 -9.74 -5.75
CA ASN A 13 6.56 -10.62 -6.65
C ASN A 13 7.91 -10.00 -7.00
N ASP A 14 7.97 -8.67 -7.10
CA ASP A 14 9.18 -7.87 -7.30
C ASP A 14 9.07 -6.58 -6.49
N ALA A 15 10.19 -6.16 -5.91
CA ALA A 15 10.30 -4.98 -5.06
C ALA A 15 11.58 -4.19 -5.38
N ALA A 16 12.03 -4.21 -6.64
CA ALA A 16 13.28 -3.62 -7.05
C ALA A 16 13.43 -2.16 -6.57
N GLY A 17 14.56 -1.87 -5.94
CA GLY A 17 14.90 -0.55 -5.41
C GLY A 17 14.26 -0.20 -4.07
N LEU A 18 13.34 -1.01 -3.53
CA LEU A 18 12.88 -0.84 -2.15
C LEU A 18 14.03 -1.16 -1.18
N ALA A 19 14.13 -0.34 -0.14
CA ALA A 19 15.06 -0.52 0.95
C ALA A 19 14.37 -0.20 2.28
N GLU A 20 15.02 -0.54 3.39
CA GLU A 20 14.65 0.03 4.68
C GLU A 20 14.58 1.56 4.59
N ARG A 21 13.58 2.14 5.25
CA ARG A 21 13.24 3.57 5.23
C ARG A 21 12.68 4.08 3.89
N SER A 22 12.48 3.23 2.88
CA SER A 22 11.71 3.62 1.69
C SER A 22 10.33 4.16 2.10
N PRO A 23 9.85 5.24 1.47
CA PRO A 23 8.63 5.90 1.91
C PRO A 23 7.40 5.04 1.63
N VAL A 24 6.46 5.05 2.58
CA VAL A 24 5.12 4.47 2.41
C VAL A 24 4.13 5.64 2.30
N THR A 25 3.37 5.65 1.21
CA THR A 25 2.47 6.75 0.87
C THR A 25 1.02 6.27 0.75
N TYR A 26 0.07 7.16 1.03
CA TYR A 26 -1.34 6.97 0.73
C TYR A 26 -1.88 8.23 0.08
N ARG A 27 -2.46 8.10 -1.12
CA ARG A 27 -2.89 9.25 -1.96
C ARG A 27 -1.77 10.29 -2.16
N GLY A 28 -0.52 9.83 -2.26
CA GLY A 28 0.68 10.68 -2.43
C GLY A 28 1.22 11.31 -1.15
N ILE A 29 0.54 11.15 -0.01
CA ILE A 29 0.98 11.68 1.29
C ILE A 29 1.86 10.64 1.98
N LEU A 30 3.01 11.04 2.51
CA LEU A 30 3.85 10.20 3.35
C LEU A 30 3.11 9.84 4.65
N VAL A 31 2.96 8.53 4.91
CA VAL A 31 2.24 8.02 6.08
C VAL A 31 3.07 7.06 6.93
N GLY A 32 4.27 6.72 6.47
CA GLY A 32 5.11 5.72 7.10
C GLY A 32 6.35 5.40 6.28
N SER A 33 6.98 4.29 6.62
CA SER A 33 8.19 3.81 5.97
C SER A 33 8.29 2.30 6.00
N VAL A 34 9.04 1.74 5.05
CA VAL A 34 9.46 0.34 5.11
C VAL A 34 10.40 0.18 6.31
N ARG A 35 10.05 -0.74 7.21
CA ARG A 35 10.87 -1.07 8.37
C ARG A 35 11.90 -2.14 8.05
N SER A 36 11.50 -3.19 7.33
CA SER A 36 12.38 -4.30 6.95
C SER A 36 11.94 -4.93 5.64
N ILE A 37 12.88 -5.62 4.99
CA ILE A 37 12.65 -6.38 3.76
C ILE A 37 13.28 -7.74 3.91
N GLU A 38 12.51 -8.77 3.60
CA GLU A 38 12.97 -10.15 3.51
C GLU A 38 12.71 -10.66 2.09
N VAL A 39 13.74 -11.16 1.43
CA VAL A 39 13.62 -11.79 0.12
C VAL A 39 13.56 -13.30 0.32
N THR A 40 12.44 -13.91 -0.07
CA THR A 40 12.26 -15.37 -0.09
C THR A 40 12.28 -15.86 -1.54
N PRO A 41 12.43 -17.17 -1.78
CA PRO A 41 12.35 -17.73 -3.14
C PRO A 41 11.01 -17.45 -3.83
N GLU A 42 9.93 -17.20 -3.08
CA GLU A 42 8.58 -17.02 -3.59
C GLU A 42 8.15 -15.55 -3.70
N ALA A 43 8.71 -14.66 -2.88
CA ALA A 43 8.28 -13.26 -2.81
C ALA A 43 9.30 -12.38 -2.11
N VAL A 44 9.14 -11.06 -2.28
CA VAL A 44 9.71 -10.07 -1.37
C VAL A 44 8.65 -9.69 -0.34
N VAL A 45 8.96 -9.90 0.93
CA VAL A 45 8.12 -9.56 2.07
C VAL A 45 8.64 -8.26 2.70
N ALA A 46 7.80 -7.23 2.75
CA ALA A 46 8.14 -5.97 3.38
C ALA A 46 7.28 -5.73 4.62
N GLU A 47 7.92 -5.38 5.72
CA GLU A 47 7.24 -4.84 6.90
C GLU A 47 7.12 -3.32 6.73
N LEU A 48 5.89 -2.81 6.73
CA LEU A 48 5.59 -1.39 6.60
C LEU A 48 5.16 -0.85 7.96
N GLU A 49 5.87 0.16 8.45
CA GLU A 49 5.47 0.88 9.64
C GLU A 49 4.65 2.10 9.24
N ILE A 50 3.43 2.18 9.77
CA ILE A 50 2.57 3.37 9.66
C ILE A 50 2.66 4.15 10.97
N ASN A 51 3.11 5.40 10.87
CA ASN A 51 3.32 6.28 12.02
C ASN A 51 2.33 7.45 12.07
N LYS A 52 1.36 7.49 11.13
CA LYS A 52 0.28 8.47 11.12
C LYS A 52 -0.95 7.93 11.88
N ALA A 53 -1.07 8.32 13.16
CA ALA A 53 -2.07 7.78 14.09
C ALA A 53 -3.54 8.03 13.67
N ASP A 54 -3.80 9.10 12.93
CA ASP A 54 -5.12 9.46 12.41
C ASP A 54 -5.45 8.84 11.04
N LEU A 55 -4.52 8.06 10.46
CA LEU A 55 -4.71 7.47 9.15
C LEU A 55 -5.84 6.45 9.17
N ARG A 56 -6.89 6.72 8.39
CA ARG A 56 -7.95 5.75 8.09
C ARG A 56 -7.71 5.17 6.71
N LEU A 57 -7.52 3.86 6.65
CA LEU A 57 -7.29 3.10 5.42
C LEU A 57 -8.56 2.29 5.09
N PRO A 58 -9.40 2.74 4.15
CA PRO A 58 -10.59 1.99 3.76
C PRO A 58 -10.20 0.67 3.10
N LEU A 59 -10.76 -0.43 3.59
CA LEU A 59 -10.54 -1.76 3.00
C LEU A 59 -11.41 -1.95 1.75
N PRO A 60 -10.95 -2.73 0.75
CA PRO A 60 -9.65 -3.38 0.67
C PRO A 60 -8.53 -2.40 0.27
N VAL A 61 -7.32 -2.67 0.75
CA VAL A 61 -6.10 -1.93 0.44
C VAL A 61 -5.11 -2.84 -0.27
N THR A 62 -4.47 -2.32 -1.30
CA THR A 62 -3.36 -2.97 -2.00
C THR A 62 -2.11 -2.10 -1.85
N ALA A 63 -0.94 -2.73 -1.73
CA ALA A 63 0.35 -2.06 -1.76
C ALA A 63 0.96 -2.23 -3.16
N THR A 64 1.46 -1.15 -3.74
CA THR A 64 2.16 -1.17 -5.04
C THR A 64 3.53 -0.50 -4.93
N VAL A 65 4.55 -1.12 -5.52
CA VAL A 65 5.91 -0.58 -5.58
C VAL A 65 6.06 0.28 -6.83
N GLY A 66 6.73 1.42 -6.71
CA GLY A 66 7.05 2.26 -7.86
C GLY A 66 8.07 3.35 -7.53
N ALA A 67 8.49 4.09 -8.55
CA ALA A 67 9.35 5.27 -8.36
C ALA A 67 8.54 6.43 -7.75
N GLY A 68 9.18 7.22 -6.89
CA GLY A 68 8.57 8.44 -6.34
C GLY A 68 8.34 9.57 -7.35
N SER A 69 8.93 9.48 -8.55
CA SER A 69 8.83 10.50 -9.61
C SER A 69 9.14 9.91 -10.99
N LEU A 70 8.64 10.56 -12.04
CA LEU A 70 8.90 10.19 -13.44
C LEU A 70 10.34 10.47 -13.89
N LEU A 71 11.03 11.41 -13.24
CA LEU A 71 12.43 11.75 -13.53
C LEU A 71 13.43 10.86 -12.78
N GLY A 72 12.94 9.83 -12.11
CA GLY A 72 13.71 9.06 -11.14
C GLY A 72 13.50 9.58 -9.71
N GLY A 73 13.76 8.70 -8.75
CA GLY A 73 13.56 8.92 -7.34
C GLY A 73 13.65 7.59 -6.60
N SER A 74 13.73 7.63 -5.27
CA SER A 74 13.74 6.41 -4.46
C SER A 74 12.48 5.60 -4.70
N ALA A 75 12.62 4.27 -4.69
CA ALA A 75 11.45 3.39 -4.73
C ALA A 75 10.61 3.60 -3.46
N GLN A 76 9.30 3.57 -3.65
CA GLN A 76 8.31 3.80 -2.60
C GLN A 76 7.20 2.77 -2.68
N VAL A 77 6.50 2.59 -1.56
CA VAL A 77 5.27 1.81 -1.49
C VAL A 77 4.09 2.78 -1.51
N ALA A 78 3.18 2.64 -2.46
CA ALA A 78 1.90 3.32 -2.47
C ALA A 78 0.80 2.38 -1.96
N LEU A 79 0.09 2.80 -0.91
CA LEU A 79 -1.12 2.18 -0.43
C LEU A 79 -2.29 2.71 -1.27
N VAL A 80 -3.05 1.80 -1.87
CA VAL A 80 -4.20 2.10 -2.73
C VAL A 80 -5.44 1.46 -2.13
N SER A 81 -6.37 2.28 -1.66
CA SER A 81 -7.69 1.83 -1.24
C SER A 81 -8.65 1.92 -2.43
N ARG A 82 -9.31 0.82 -2.82
CA ARG A 82 -10.33 0.88 -3.88
C ARG A 82 -11.73 1.22 -3.35
N GLY A 83 -11.91 1.26 -2.04
CA GLY A 83 -13.23 1.27 -1.43
C GLY A 83 -14.04 0.03 -1.85
N VAL A 84 -15.22 -0.15 -1.26
CA VAL A 84 -16.19 -1.10 -1.80
C VAL A 84 -16.69 -0.53 -3.13
N SER A 85 -16.20 -1.07 -4.24
CA SER A 85 -16.87 -0.88 -5.52
C SER A 85 -18.16 -1.71 -5.48
N THR A 86 -19.26 -1.08 -5.08
CA THR A 86 -20.59 -1.59 -5.42
C THR A 86 -20.72 -1.45 -6.93
N ALA A 87 -20.24 -2.43 -7.69
CA ALA A 87 -20.73 -2.61 -9.04
C ALA A 87 -22.26 -2.72 -8.92
N PRO A 88 -23.06 -1.89 -9.62
CA PRO A 88 -24.50 -2.06 -9.59
C PRO A 88 -24.78 -3.47 -10.06
N GLY A 89 -25.43 -4.26 -9.19
CA GLY A 89 -25.98 -5.54 -9.58
C GLY A 89 -26.82 -5.30 -10.83
N ARG A 90 -26.41 -5.95 -11.93
CA ARG A 90 -27.12 -6.08 -13.19
C ARG A 90 -28.63 -5.92 -12.98
N THR A 91 -29.17 -4.75 -13.32
CA THR A 91 -30.62 -4.54 -13.32
C THR A 91 -31.20 -5.49 -14.36
N PRO A 92 -32.13 -6.39 -14.01
CA PRO A 92 -32.82 -7.18 -15.02
C PRO A 92 -33.57 -6.24 -15.99
N PRO A 93 -33.69 -6.57 -17.28
CA PRO A 93 -34.48 -5.76 -18.19
C PRO A 93 -35.94 -5.71 -17.72
N PRO A 94 -36.66 -4.60 -17.95
CA PRO A 94 -37.98 -4.36 -17.36
C PRO A 94 -39.13 -5.22 -17.92
N TRP A 95 -38.86 -6.16 -18.82
CA TRP A 95 -39.90 -7.00 -19.43
C TRP A 95 -39.43 -8.45 -19.53
N GLY A 96 -40.28 -9.35 -19.06
CA GLY A 96 -40.23 -10.79 -19.33
C GLY A 96 -41.14 -11.18 -20.48
#